data_AF-A0A945UM95-F1
#
_entry.id   AF-A0A945UM95-F1
#
_cell.length_a   1.000
_cell.length_b   1.000
_cell.length_c   1.000
_cell.angle_alpha   90.00
_cell.angle_beta   90.00
_cell.angle_gamma   90.00
#
_symmetry.space_group_name_H-M   'P 1'
#
loop_
_entity.id
_entity.type
_entity.pdbx_description
1 polymer ?
#
loop_
_entity_poly.entity_id
_entity_poly.type
_entity_poly.pdbx_seq_one_letter_code
_entity_poly.pdbx_strand_id
1 'polypeptide(L)'
;LNTPDPSYHGAVWSQAIKPLGPIAYIIKARVTLLRDLGPAASPFNAFQTIQGLETLPLRIREHCRNADAVTEYLNRHEQVAKVIHPSLQGGEDRARADKYLSGGYGGLVGLELKGGLDAGRAFIDALELFYHVANIGDARSLAIHPATTTHSQLTPEEQLATGVTDGYVRLSVGIEHIDDIIADLAQALEKASA
;
A
#
# COMPACT_ATOMS: atom_id res chain seq x y z
N LEU A 1 29.33 -12.11 2.48
CA LEU A 1 29.11 -13.36 1.71
C LEU A 1 30.42 -14.01 1.25
N ASN A 2 31.37 -13.19 0.80
CA ASN A 2 32.64 -13.66 0.21
C ASN A 2 33.84 -13.64 1.16
N THR A 3 33.62 -13.30 2.43
CA THR A 3 34.65 -13.30 3.49
C THR A 3 34.35 -14.41 4.50
N PRO A 4 35.39 -14.93 5.20
CA PRO A 4 35.22 -15.91 6.25
C PRO A 4 34.25 -15.43 7.34
N ASP A 5 33.29 -16.28 7.70
CA ASP A 5 32.33 -16.01 8.76
C ASP A 5 32.81 -16.61 10.10
N PRO A 6 33.19 -15.79 11.10
CA PRO A 6 33.74 -16.28 12.35
C PRO A 6 32.71 -17.09 13.16
N SER A 7 31.41 -16.80 13.00
CA SER A 7 30.32 -17.52 13.67
C SER A 7 30.12 -18.94 13.13
N TYR A 8 30.78 -19.27 12.02
CA TYR A 8 30.69 -20.55 11.30
C TYR A 8 32.08 -21.05 10.90
N HIS A 9 33.05 -20.99 11.83
CA HIS A 9 34.41 -21.54 11.65
C HIS A 9 35.16 -21.04 10.41
N GLY A 10 34.93 -19.78 10.01
CA GLY A 10 35.57 -19.18 8.85
C GLY A 10 34.92 -19.56 7.52
N ALA A 11 33.71 -20.13 7.52
CA ALA A 11 33.00 -20.48 6.30
C ALA A 11 32.85 -19.27 5.37
N VAL A 12 33.21 -19.43 4.10
CA VAL A 12 32.91 -18.46 3.04
C VAL A 12 31.60 -18.88 2.37
N TRP A 13 30.49 -18.21 2.72
CA TRP A 13 29.14 -18.63 2.33
C TRP A 13 28.94 -18.85 0.84
N SER A 14 29.52 -18.01 -0.03
CA SER A 14 29.42 -18.19 -1.49
C SER A 14 30.08 -19.47 -2.00
N GLN A 15 31.02 -20.04 -1.25
CA GLN A 15 31.67 -21.31 -1.56
C GLN A 15 31.01 -22.48 -0.83
N ALA A 16 30.78 -22.33 0.48
CA ALA A 16 30.31 -23.39 1.37
C ALA A 16 28.96 -23.99 0.96
N ILE A 17 28.07 -23.18 0.38
CA ILE A 17 26.72 -23.61 -0.01
C ILE A 17 26.59 -23.90 -1.52
N LYS A 18 27.65 -23.74 -2.31
CA LYS A 18 27.64 -23.92 -3.77
C LYS A 18 26.98 -25.26 -4.22
N PRO A 19 27.16 -26.39 -3.51
CA PRO A 19 26.47 -27.64 -3.86
C PRO A 19 24.93 -27.58 -3.78
N LEU A 20 24.36 -26.62 -3.04
CA LEU A 20 22.92 -26.42 -2.86
C LEU A 20 22.33 -25.38 -3.83
N GLY A 21 23.14 -24.85 -4.75
CA GLY A 21 22.73 -23.82 -5.72
C GLY A 21 23.04 -22.39 -5.28
N PRO A 22 22.54 -21.36 -6.00
CA PRO A 22 22.89 -19.96 -5.79
C PRO A 22 22.15 -19.31 -4.59
N ILE A 23 22.07 -20.02 -3.46
CA ILE A 23 21.24 -19.65 -2.30
C ILE A 23 22.03 -19.01 -1.14
N ALA A 24 23.24 -18.50 -1.41
CA ALA A 24 24.19 -18.12 -0.33
C ALA A 24 23.65 -17.02 0.55
N TYR A 25 22.97 -16.05 -0.09
CA TYR A 25 22.36 -14.93 0.61
C TYR A 25 21.25 -15.37 1.56
N ILE A 26 20.28 -16.16 1.08
CA ILE A 26 19.12 -16.56 1.90
C ILE A 26 19.54 -17.50 3.04
N ILE A 27 20.54 -18.35 2.83
CA ILE A 27 21.10 -19.17 3.91
C ILE A 27 21.80 -18.29 4.94
N LYS A 28 22.66 -17.36 4.51
CA LYS A 28 23.32 -16.44 5.45
C LYS A 28 22.32 -15.59 6.23
N ALA A 29 21.28 -15.07 5.57
CA ALA A 29 20.21 -14.32 6.23
C ALA A 29 19.50 -15.17 7.30
N ARG A 30 19.26 -16.46 7.05
CA ARG A 30 18.61 -17.37 8.01
C ARG A 30 19.50 -17.74 9.20
N VAL A 31 20.76 -18.05 8.95
CA VAL A 31 21.64 -18.65 9.97
C VAL A 31 22.44 -17.62 10.76
N THR A 32 22.57 -16.40 10.22
CA THR A 32 23.19 -15.27 10.92
C THR A 32 22.11 -14.28 11.36
N LEU A 33 21.47 -13.55 10.44
CA LEU A 33 20.58 -12.44 10.80
C LEU A 33 19.35 -12.91 11.59
N LEU A 34 18.62 -13.90 11.07
CA LEU A 34 17.43 -14.42 11.75
C LEU A 34 17.78 -15.08 13.09
N ARG A 35 18.90 -15.81 13.16
CA ARG A 35 19.37 -16.46 14.39
C ARG A 35 19.78 -15.45 15.46
N ASP A 36 20.55 -14.44 15.07
CA ASP A 36 21.19 -13.51 16.01
C ASP A 36 20.25 -12.37 16.42
N LEU A 37 19.34 -11.93 15.53
CA LEU A 37 18.36 -10.88 15.81
C LEU A 37 17.00 -11.43 16.28
N GLY A 38 16.71 -12.71 16.03
CA GLY A 38 15.49 -13.38 16.47
C GLY A 38 14.14 -13.03 15.80
N PRO A 39 14.03 -12.42 14.59
CA PRO A 39 12.73 -12.09 13.98
C PRO A 39 12.02 -13.31 13.35
N ALA A 40 11.87 -14.41 14.10
CA ALA A 40 11.22 -15.62 13.62
C ALA A 40 9.68 -15.46 13.64
N ALA A 41 9.04 -15.79 12.51
CA ALA A 41 7.58 -15.83 12.43
C ALA A 41 7.01 -16.98 13.27
N SER A 42 5.91 -16.75 13.98
CA SER A 42 5.21 -17.81 14.69
C SER A 42 4.61 -18.82 13.71
N PRO A 43 4.54 -20.12 14.04
CA PRO A 43 3.92 -21.13 13.18
C PRO A 43 2.46 -20.82 12.85
N PHE A 44 1.72 -20.25 13.82
CA PHE A 44 0.33 -19.85 13.60
C PHE A 44 0.21 -18.71 12.58
N ASN A 45 1.05 -17.67 12.67
CA ASN A 45 1.02 -16.57 11.69
C ASN A 45 1.41 -17.05 10.29
N ALA A 46 2.36 -17.99 10.20
CA ALA A 46 2.74 -18.62 8.94
C ALA A 46 1.55 -19.39 8.33
N PHE A 47 0.82 -20.15 9.16
CA PHE A 47 -0.40 -20.85 8.71
C PHE A 47 -1.46 -19.85 8.21
N GLN A 48 -1.77 -18.80 8.97
CA GLN A 48 -2.74 -17.78 8.54
C GLN A 48 -2.32 -17.09 7.23
N THR A 49 -1.02 -16.85 7.04
CA THR A 49 -0.49 -16.30 5.78
C THR A 49 -0.71 -17.25 4.62
N ILE A 50 -0.45 -18.55 4.81
CA ILE A 50 -0.69 -19.58 3.79
C ILE A 50 -2.17 -19.62 3.41
N GLN A 51 -3.09 -19.57 4.38
CA GLN A 51 -4.53 -19.51 4.11
C GLN A 51 -4.91 -18.26 3.29
N GLY A 52 -4.32 -17.11 3.58
CA GLY A 52 -4.51 -15.90 2.79
C GLY A 52 -3.97 -16.01 1.36
N LEU A 53 -2.87 -16.73 1.14
CA LEU A 53 -2.24 -16.89 -0.19
C LEU A 53 -3.12 -17.68 -1.17
N GLU A 54 -3.94 -18.61 -0.69
CA GLU A 54 -4.82 -19.42 -1.56
C GLU A 54 -5.79 -18.57 -2.39
N THR A 55 -6.22 -17.42 -1.86
CA THR A 55 -7.16 -16.51 -2.53
C THR A 55 -6.48 -15.27 -3.13
N LEU A 56 -5.15 -15.17 -3.04
CA LEU A 56 -4.39 -14.02 -3.54
C LEU A 56 -4.76 -13.60 -4.98
N PRO A 57 -4.79 -14.49 -5.99
CA PRO A 57 -5.09 -14.06 -7.36
C PRO A 57 -6.52 -13.54 -7.53
N LEU A 58 -7.47 -14.02 -6.72
CA LEU A 58 -8.85 -13.55 -6.75
C LEU A 58 -8.96 -12.15 -6.12
N ARG A 59 -8.36 -11.97 -4.94
CA ARG A 59 -8.36 -10.70 -4.23
C ARG A 59 -7.64 -9.61 -5.01
N ILE A 60 -6.45 -9.88 -5.54
CA ILE A 60 -5.68 -8.88 -6.30
C ILE A 60 -6.44 -8.42 -7.55
N ARG A 61 -7.12 -9.34 -8.26
CA ARG A 61 -7.96 -8.98 -9.40
C ARG A 61 -9.08 -8.04 -8.98
N GLU A 62 -9.77 -8.35 -7.88
CA GLU A 62 -10.89 -7.56 -7.41
C GLU A 62 -10.45 -6.19 -6.87
N HIS A 63 -9.36 -6.14 -6.10
CA HIS A 63 -8.74 -4.88 -5.67
C HIS A 63 -8.40 -3.97 -6.85
N CYS A 64 -7.78 -4.51 -7.91
CA CYS A 64 -7.44 -3.72 -9.09
C CYS A 64 -8.70 -3.22 -9.81
N ARG A 65 -9.69 -4.10 -10.00
CA ARG A 65 -10.97 -3.76 -10.65
C ARG A 65 -11.69 -2.62 -9.91
N ASN A 66 -11.80 -2.73 -8.59
CA ASN A 66 -12.45 -1.74 -7.75
C ASN A 66 -11.64 -0.43 -7.73
N ALA A 67 -10.31 -0.50 -7.61
CA ALA A 67 -9.47 0.69 -7.61
C ALA A 67 -9.50 1.45 -8.95
N ASP A 68 -9.57 0.74 -10.09
CA ASP A 68 -9.73 1.36 -11.41
C ASP A 68 -11.08 2.11 -11.50
N ALA A 69 -12.17 1.51 -11.01
CA ALA A 69 -13.49 2.14 -10.99
C ALA A 69 -13.56 3.34 -10.03
N VAL A 70 -12.99 3.22 -8.83
CA VAL A 70 -12.84 4.34 -7.88
C VAL A 70 -12.02 5.46 -8.50
N THR A 71 -10.92 5.13 -9.18
CA THR A 71 -10.07 6.11 -9.88
C THR A 71 -10.86 6.86 -10.95
N GLU A 72 -11.64 6.16 -11.78
CA GLU A 72 -12.48 6.79 -12.80
C GLU A 72 -13.53 7.73 -12.20
N TYR A 73 -14.20 7.29 -11.13
CA TYR A 73 -15.20 8.07 -10.42
C TYR A 73 -14.59 9.36 -9.84
N LEU A 74 -13.51 9.23 -9.05
CA LEU A 74 -12.87 10.35 -8.37
C LEU A 74 -12.26 11.35 -9.35
N ASN A 75 -11.71 10.88 -10.49
CA ASN A 75 -11.06 11.74 -11.47
C ASN A 75 -12.05 12.67 -12.21
N ARG A 76 -13.36 12.38 -12.11
CA ARG A 76 -14.42 13.22 -12.67
C ARG A 76 -15.12 14.07 -11.60
N HIS A 77 -14.78 13.91 -10.33
CA HIS A 77 -15.50 14.55 -9.23
C HIS A 77 -15.02 15.98 -8.97
N GLU A 78 -15.95 16.94 -8.88
CA GLU A 78 -15.62 18.37 -8.83
C GLU A 78 -14.82 18.79 -7.59
N GLN A 79 -14.96 18.08 -6.48
CA GLN A 79 -14.23 18.37 -5.24
C GLN A 79 -12.79 17.81 -5.22
N VAL A 80 -12.47 16.91 -6.14
CA VAL A 80 -11.15 16.29 -6.22
C VAL A 80 -10.29 17.13 -7.15
N ALA A 81 -9.15 17.60 -6.63
CA ALA A 81 -8.18 18.37 -7.40
C ALA A 81 -7.34 17.46 -8.30
N LYS A 82 -6.98 16.28 -7.79
CA LYS A 82 -6.09 15.34 -8.46
C LYS A 82 -6.32 13.93 -7.94
N VAL A 83 -6.27 12.95 -8.83
CA VAL A 83 -6.20 11.52 -8.46
C VAL A 83 -4.81 10.99 -8.82
N ILE A 84 -4.23 10.22 -7.91
CA ILE A 84 -2.91 9.63 -8.01
C ILE A 84 -3.09 8.12 -8.09
N HIS A 85 -2.99 7.58 -9.30
CA HIS A 85 -3.08 6.16 -9.58
C HIS A 85 -2.27 5.83 -10.84
N PRO A 86 -1.60 4.67 -10.96
CA PRO A 86 -0.78 4.37 -12.14
C PRO A 86 -1.57 4.39 -13.46
N SER A 87 -2.88 4.10 -13.41
CA SER A 87 -3.73 4.17 -14.61
C SER A 87 -3.91 5.59 -15.17
N LEU A 88 -3.63 6.64 -14.40
CA LEU A 88 -3.72 8.04 -14.82
C LEU A 88 -2.34 8.68 -15.10
N GLN A 89 -1.26 7.94 -14.90
CA GLN A 89 0.09 8.45 -15.19
C GLN A 89 0.29 8.62 -16.70
N GLY A 90 1.24 9.49 -17.07
CA GLY A 90 1.72 9.69 -18.44
C GLY A 90 3.23 9.44 -18.55
N GLY A 91 3.76 9.54 -19.78
CA GLY A 91 5.19 9.50 -20.03
C GLY A 91 5.88 8.21 -19.59
N GLU A 92 7.07 8.33 -19.01
CA GLU A 92 7.90 7.19 -18.60
C GLU A 92 7.28 6.38 -17.46
N ASP A 93 6.60 7.04 -16.52
CA ASP A 93 5.94 6.36 -15.40
C ASP A 93 4.84 5.43 -15.88
N ARG A 94 4.04 5.90 -16.84
CA ARG A 94 3.03 5.06 -17.50
C ARG A 94 3.66 3.88 -18.24
N ALA A 95 4.72 4.13 -19.00
CA ALA A 95 5.43 3.08 -19.73
C ALA A 95 6.01 2.01 -18.79
N ARG A 96 6.49 2.40 -17.60
CA ARG A 96 6.96 1.47 -16.56
C ARG A 96 5.80 0.71 -15.93
N ALA A 97 4.69 1.37 -15.61
CA ALA A 97 3.50 0.74 -15.08
C ALA A 97 2.98 -0.36 -16.04
N ASP A 98 2.78 -0.02 -17.32
CA ASP A 98 2.30 -0.97 -18.34
C ASP A 98 3.27 -2.13 -18.58
N LYS A 99 4.59 -1.89 -18.43
CA LYS A 99 5.61 -2.93 -18.61
C LYS A 99 5.66 -3.93 -17.46
N TYR A 100 5.52 -3.47 -16.21
CA TYR A 100 5.78 -4.29 -15.02
C TYR A 100 4.52 -4.75 -14.30
N LEU A 101 3.40 -4.03 -14.42
CA LEU A 101 2.15 -4.35 -13.76
C LEU A 101 1.24 -5.09 -14.74
N SER A 102 1.07 -6.39 -14.52
CA SER A 102 0.16 -7.24 -15.30
C SER A 102 -1.02 -7.66 -14.44
N GLY A 103 -2.25 -7.58 -14.99
CA GLY A 103 -3.48 -7.91 -14.26
C GLY A 103 -4.10 -6.78 -13.44
N GLY A 104 -3.59 -5.54 -13.57
CA GLY A 104 -4.12 -4.33 -12.94
C GLY A 104 -3.03 -3.44 -12.34
N TYR A 105 -3.39 -2.25 -11.86
CA TYR A 105 -2.46 -1.24 -11.35
C TYR A 105 -2.34 -1.19 -9.82
N GLY A 106 -2.93 -2.15 -9.13
CA GLY A 106 -2.97 -2.24 -7.67
C GLY A 106 -4.23 -1.63 -7.06
N GLY A 107 -4.41 -1.85 -5.75
CA GLY A 107 -5.58 -1.41 -5.00
C GLY A 107 -5.43 -0.05 -4.28
N LEU A 108 -4.34 0.68 -4.53
CA LEU A 108 -4.04 1.92 -3.82
C LEU A 108 -4.37 3.13 -4.68
N VAL A 109 -5.25 4.00 -4.19
CA VAL A 109 -5.65 5.24 -4.87
C VAL A 109 -5.33 6.42 -3.96
N GLY A 110 -4.57 7.39 -4.45
CA GLY A 110 -4.40 8.67 -3.79
C GLY A 110 -5.36 9.70 -4.38
N LEU A 111 -5.85 10.63 -3.57
CA LEU A 111 -6.58 11.81 -4.04
C LEU A 111 -6.14 13.05 -3.27
N GLU A 112 -6.19 14.20 -3.93
CA GLU A 112 -6.01 15.51 -3.32
C GLU A 112 -7.35 16.26 -3.38
N LEU A 113 -7.88 16.66 -2.23
CA LEU A 113 -9.13 17.41 -2.13
C LEU A 113 -8.88 18.93 -2.26
N LYS A 114 -9.74 19.62 -3.01
CA LYS A 114 -9.61 21.08 -3.25
C LYS A 114 -9.74 21.91 -1.98
N GLY A 115 -10.51 21.44 -1.00
CA GLY A 115 -10.70 22.12 0.28
C GLY A 115 -9.56 21.94 1.29
N GLY A 116 -8.46 21.27 0.91
CA GLY A 116 -7.28 21.13 1.75
C GLY A 116 -7.56 20.36 3.05
N LEU A 117 -6.93 20.80 4.15
CA LEU A 117 -6.87 20.11 5.43
C LEU A 117 -8.25 19.83 6.03
N ASP A 118 -9.14 20.82 5.98
CA ASP A 118 -10.46 20.72 6.60
C ASP A 118 -11.35 19.77 5.82
N ALA A 119 -11.32 19.83 4.48
CA ALA A 119 -12.02 18.87 3.63
C ALA A 119 -11.47 17.44 3.79
N GLY A 120 -10.14 17.27 3.90
CA GLY A 120 -9.51 15.98 4.17
C GLY A 120 -9.95 15.36 5.49
N ARG A 121 -10.05 16.17 6.55
CA ARG A 121 -10.55 15.74 7.86
C ARG A 121 -12.03 15.38 7.80
N ALA A 122 -12.86 16.28 7.26
CA ALA A 122 -14.31 16.07 7.15
C ALA A 122 -14.63 14.83 6.31
N PHE A 123 -13.91 14.62 5.20
CA PHE A 123 -14.07 13.44 4.34
C PHE A 123 -13.79 12.15 5.11
N ILE A 124 -12.65 12.05 5.81
CA ILE A 124 -12.31 10.84 6.58
C ILE A 124 -13.32 10.58 7.70
N ASP A 125 -13.76 11.61 8.41
CA ASP A 125 -14.73 11.48 9.50
C ASP A 125 -16.13 11.11 8.99
N ALA A 126 -16.43 11.41 7.72
CA ALA A 126 -17.72 11.15 7.09
C ALA A 126 -17.86 9.74 6.48
N LEU A 127 -16.77 9.00 6.28
CA LEU A 127 -16.81 7.65 5.70
C LEU A 127 -17.56 6.67 6.62
N GLU A 128 -18.47 5.89 6.05
CA GLU A 128 -19.32 4.94 6.77
C GLU A 128 -18.98 3.47 6.44
N LEU A 129 -18.32 3.22 5.30
CA LEU A 129 -17.85 1.89 4.87
C LEU A 129 -16.33 1.75 5.00
N PHE A 130 -15.57 2.76 4.56
CA PHE A 130 -14.12 2.74 4.67
C PHE A 130 -13.67 2.82 6.13
N TYR A 131 -12.75 1.94 6.54
CA TYR A 131 -12.14 2.02 7.85
C TYR A 131 -11.03 3.08 7.88
N HIS A 132 -11.09 3.99 8.86
CA HIS A 132 -10.02 4.95 9.11
C HIS A 132 -8.84 4.29 9.83
N VAL A 133 -7.89 3.74 9.07
CA VAL A 133 -6.71 3.02 9.60
C VAL A 133 -5.48 3.17 8.69
N ALA A 134 -4.29 2.97 9.26
CA ALA A 134 -3.02 3.21 8.56
C ALA A 134 -2.51 2.02 7.72
N ASN A 135 -3.05 0.81 7.92
CA ASN A 135 -2.65 -0.38 7.15
C ASN A 135 -3.20 -0.36 5.72
N ILE A 136 -2.76 -1.31 4.90
CA ILE A 136 -3.13 -1.46 3.48
C ILE A 136 -3.29 -2.95 3.12
N GLY A 137 -4.00 -3.22 2.02
CA GLY A 137 -4.09 -4.57 1.44
C GLY A 137 -4.98 -5.56 2.21
N ASP A 138 -5.85 -5.05 3.08
CA ASP A 138 -6.93 -5.83 3.67
C ASP A 138 -8.03 -6.09 2.62
N ALA A 139 -8.87 -7.09 2.83
CA ALA A 139 -10.09 -7.29 2.04
C ALA A 139 -11.07 -6.12 2.19
N ARG A 140 -11.01 -5.41 3.32
CA ARG A 140 -11.81 -4.22 3.59
C ARG A 140 -11.19 -2.97 2.98
N SER A 141 -12.05 -2.05 2.55
CA SER A 141 -11.69 -0.72 2.10
C SER A 141 -11.20 0.13 3.28
N LEU A 142 -10.02 0.74 3.15
CA LEU A 142 -9.36 1.51 4.20
C LEU A 142 -8.99 2.90 3.69
N ALA A 143 -9.11 3.91 4.55
CA ALA A 143 -8.75 5.28 4.21
C ALA A 143 -7.89 5.91 5.31
N ILE A 144 -7.02 6.83 4.93
CA ILE A 144 -6.30 7.66 5.89
C ILE A 144 -5.96 9.02 5.30
N HIS A 145 -6.02 10.06 6.13
CA HIS A 145 -5.58 11.42 5.82
C HIS A 145 -4.25 11.70 6.54
N PRO A 146 -3.09 11.57 5.85
CA PRO A 146 -1.80 11.58 6.51
C PRO A 146 -1.45 12.88 7.24
N ALA A 147 -1.84 14.03 6.70
CA ALA A 147 -1.54 15.35 7.25
C ALA A 147 -2.06 15.51 8.70
N THR A 148 -3.25 14.99 9.01
CA THR A 148 -3.84 15.04 10.36
C THR A 148 -3.60 13.80 11.20
N THR A 149 -2.87 12.79 10.69
CA THR A 149 -2.68 11.51 11.38
C THR A 149 -1.22 11.08 11.40
N THR A 150 -0.80 10.25 10.44
CA THR A 150 0.52 9.60 10.40
C THR A 150 1.69 10.58 10.33
N HIS A 151 1.47 11.77 9.75
CA HIS A 151 2.49 12.81 9.59
C HIS A 151 2.22 14.02 10.48
N SER A 152 1.27 13.93 11.41
CA SER A 152 0.87 15.05 12.31
C SER A 152 1.99 15.55 13.22
N GLN A 153 3.07 14.79 13.39
CA GLN A 153 4.26 15.21 14.15
C GLN A 153 5.24 16.07 13.33
N LEU A 154 5.08 16.14 12.02
CA LEU A 154 5.91 16.94 11.13
C LEU A 154 5.35 18.37 11.02
N THR A 155 6.23 19.33 10.79
CA THR A 155 5.83 20.68 10.38
C THR A 155 5.19 20.67 8.98
N PRO A 156 4.37 21.67 8.60
CA PRO A 156 3.76 21.71 7.28
C PRO A 156 4.78 21.66 6.13
N GLU A 157 5.94 22.29 6.31
CA GLU A 157 7.04 22.28 5.33
C GLU A 157 7.63 20.87 5.16
N GLU A 158 7.80 20.14 6.26
CA GLU A 158 8.27 18.76 6.26
C GLU A 158 7.22 17.79 5.67
N GLN A 159 5.94 17.99 5.95
CA GLN A 159 4.86 17.23 5.32
C GLN A 159 4.90 17.37 3.81
N LEU A 160 4.96 18.62 3.32
CA LEU A 160 5.03 18.89 1.89
C LEU A 160 6.30 18.29 1.25
N ALA A 161 7.44 18.34 1.93
CA ALA A 161 8.68 17.74 1.45
C ALA A 161 8.61 16.21 1.30
N THR A 162 7.73 15.55 2.03
CA THR A 162 7.44 14.10 1.89
C THR A 162 6.37 13.79 0.84
N GLY A 163 5.81 14.81 0.19
CA GLY A 163 4.74 14.68 -0.80
C GLY A 163 3.34 14.60 -0.19
N VAL A 164 3.20 14.86 1.11
CA VAL A 164 1.91 14.93 1.80
C VAL A 164 1.41 16.38 1.73
N THR A 165 0.39 16.62 0.93
CA THR A 165 -0.33 17.90 0.92
C THR A 165 -1.46 17.88 1.96
N ASP A 166 -1.92 19.06 2.35
CA ASP A 166 -3.02 19.23 3.31
C ASP A 166 -4.30 18.52 2.89
N GLY A 167 -4.57 18.37 1.59
CA GLY A 167 -5.77 17.70 1.08
C GLY A 167 -5.56 16.24 0.69
N TYR A 168 -4.37 15.67 0.94
CA TYR A 168 -4.02 14.33 0.48
C TYR A 168 -4.69 13.24 1.31
N VAL A 169 -5.48 12.39 0.67
CA VAL A 169 -6.07 11.19 1.25
C VAL A 169 -5.56 9.96 0.50
N ARG A 170 -5.26 8.89 1.24
CA ARG A 170 -4.89 7.59 0.66
C ARG A 170 -6.00 6.57 0.92
N LEU A 171 -6.48 5.96 -0.15
CA LEU A 171 -7.42 4.85 -0.14
C LEU A 171 -6.67 3.54 -0.43
N SER A 172 -6.92 2.52 0.38
CA SER A 172 -6.64 1.12 0.08
C SER A 172 -7.98 0.46 -0.22
N VAL A 173 -8.32 0.36 -1.50
CA VAL A 173 -9.62 -0.11 -1.97
C VAL A 173 -9.73 -1.61 -1.76
N GLY A 174 -10.80 -2.04 -1.09
CA GLY A 174 -11.09 -3.42 -0.74
C GLY A 174 -11.77 -4.21 -1.85
N ILE A 175 -12.46 -5.28 -1.45
CA ILE A 175 -13.19 -6.21 -2.33
C ILE A 175 -14.71 -6.17 -2.10
N GLU A 176 -15.22 -5.14 -1.43
CA GLU A 176 -16.66 -4.89 -1.34
C GLU A 176 -17.29 -4.66 -2.72
N HIS A 177 -18.62 -4.64 -2.77
CA HIS A 177 -19.31 -4.31 -4.02
C HIS A 177 -18.95 -2.88 -4.43
N ILE A 178 -18.58 -2.70 -5.71
CA ILE A 178 -18.09 -1.41 -6.20
C ILE A 178 -19.11 -0.28 -6.02
N ASP A 179 -20.40 -0.57 -6.16
CA ASP A 179 -21.46 0.43 -5.97
C ASP A 179 -21.52 0.95 -4.53
N ASP A 180 -21.28 0.09 -3.53
CA ASP A 180 -21.27 0.49 -2.12
C ASP A 180 -20.03 1.34 -1.80
N ILE A 181 -18.87 0.97 -2.39
CA ILE A 181 -17.63 1.76 -2.30
C ILE A 181 -17.85 3.16 -2.89
N ILE A 182 -18.41 3.25 -4.09
CA ILE A 182 -18.68 4.54 -4.75
C ILE A 182 -19.71 5.34 -3.97
N ALA A 183 -20.77 4.71 -3.46
CA ALA A 183 -21.79 5.38 -2.66
C ALA A 183 -21.21 5.99 -1.37
N ASP A 184 -20.33 5.27 -0.66
CA ASP A 184 -19.67 5.79 0.54
C ASP A 184 -18.74 6.97 0.21
N LEU A 185 -17.97 6.87 -0.88
CA LEU A 185 -17.13 7.97 -1.34
C LEU A 185 -17.96 9.19 -1.74
N ALA A 186 -19.09 8.99 -2.43
CA ALA A 186 -19.97 10.07 -2.86
C ALA A 186 -20.55 10.84 -1.67
N GLN A 187 -21.13 10.13 -0.69
CA GLN A 187 -21.74 10.78 0.47
C GLN A 187 -20.68 11.49 1.34
N ALA A 188 -19.48 10.90 1.49
CA ALA A 188 -18.41 11.49 2.27
C ALA A 188 -17.85 12.76 1.60
N LEU A 189 -17.72 12.77 0.26
CA LEU A 189 -17.34 13.97 -0.47
C LEU A 189 -18.40 15.06 -0.33
N GLU A 190 -19.69 14.74 -0.47
CA GLU A 190 -20.77 15.73 -0.31
C GLU A 190 -20.76 16.39 1.07
N LYS A 191 -20.61 15.59 2.15
CA LYS A 191 -20.47 16.11 3.52
C LYS A 191 -19.21 16.95 3.72
N ALA A 192 -18.10 16.62 3.05
CA ALA A 192 -16.85 17.36 3.15
C ALA A 192 -16.85 18.70 2.39
N SER A 193 -17.78 18.91 1.45
CA SER A 193 -17.99 20.21 0.79
C SER A 193 -18.94 21.16 1.52
N ALA A 194 -19.70 20.66 2.49
CA ALA A 194 -20.69 21.43 3.23
C ALA A 194 -20.05 22.32 4.29
#